data_AF-A0A357EB56-F1
#
_entry.id   AF-A0A357EB56-F1
#
_cell.length_a   1.000
_cell.length_b   1.000
_cell.length_c   1.000
_cell.angle_alpha   90.00
_cell.angle_beta   90.00
_cell.angle_gamma   90.00
#
_symmetry.space_group_name_H-M   'P 1'
#
loop_
_entity.id
_entity.type
_entity.pdbx_description
1 polymer ?
#
loop_
_entity_poly.entity_id
_entity_poly.type
_entity_poly.pdbx_seq_one_letter_code
_entity_poly.pdbx_strand_id
1 'polypeptide(L)'
;MVVPAFGGCRLPPCLPENLHVRVPLSPMKQLDHCHGMMHRTSRKRPILGGLLACYLAFGGYTLAYATPPSEAAAPLNPITEHVILFVLEGFSQDSLKSGAMPVLSTLVKEGSVTWSANAVQPALRLPMMASLVTGLPVEKHGITWNSFEFSRGYPRAPSLFDYLDVGGGRDSAVFFMDESLYQLAKPAPYTDYQLCGALRPECGAQKLVAYIQQYFQKAASGHGYGHAVHALPHLLVVHLPEAGRAGVSQGWNSKEYQQALKTVDAAMKSVLDLFKHYNLLDRTTVLVTALSSKGNDAGGEVTQAETAAVPWIVSGAGIARGQVIRQPVSIIDTGATVMRMLQLETHTEWDSKVIEEIFHTNTATHPVPRAKKR
;
A
#
# COMPACT_ATOMS: atom_id res chain seq x y z
N MET A 1 -43.43 53.17 -36.39
CA MET A 1 -42.70 52.03 -35.80
C MET A 1 -42.94 52.06 -34.31
N VAL A 2 -43.74 51.11 -33.83
CA VAL A 2 -44.39 51.13 -32.51
C VAL A 2 -43.91 49.92 -31.73
N VAL A 3 -43.44 50.16 -30.50
CA VAL A 3 -43.07 49.17 -29.50
C VAL A 3 -44.33 48.53 -28.92
N PRO A 4 -44.34 47.21 -28.63
CA PRO A 4 -45.20 46.69 -27.58
C PRO A 4 -44.42 45.94 -26.49
N ALA A 5 -44.85 46.21 -25.25
CA ALA A 5 -44.66 45.38 -24.07
C ALA A 5 -45.91 44.51 -23.86
N PHE A 6 -45.77 43.28 -23.39
CA PHE A 6 -46.75 42.42 -22.67
C PHE A 6 -45.99 41.11 -22.33
N GLY A 7 -46.18 40.37 -21.23
CA GLY A 7 -47.09 40.40 -20.10
C GLY A 7 -46.72 39.24 -19.16
N GLY A 8 -47.07 39.34 -17.87
CA GLY A 8 -46.75 38.33 -16.86
C GLY A 8 -47.73 37.14 -16.81
N CYS A 9 -47.41 36.13 -15.98
CA CYS A 9 -48.40 35.23 -15.37
C CYS A 9 -47.88 34.59 -14.07
N ARG A 10 -48.82 34.41 -13.15
CA ARG A 10 -48.72 33.98 -11.75
C ARG A 10 -48.76 32.44 -11.59
N LEU A 11 -48.27 31.96 -10.44
CA LEU A 11 -48.44 30.60 -9.87
C LEU A 11 -49.91 30.15 -9.74
N PRO A 12 -50.18 28.82 -9.74
CA PRO A 12 -50.71 28.15 -8.53
C PRO A 12 -50.27 26.65 -8.41
N PRO A 13 -50.80 25.83 -7.46
CA PRO A 13 -50.71 25.92 -6.00
C PRO A 13 -50.12 24.63 -5.34
N CYS A 14 -49.85 24.71 -4.03
CA CYS A 14 -49.55 23.56 -3.15
C CYS A 14 -50.79 22.69 -2.85
N LEU A 15 -50.59 21.40 -2.49
CA LEU A 15 -51.34 20.53 -1.54
C LEU A 15 -50.91 19.04 -1.74
N PRO A 16 -51.11 18.10 -0.78
CA PRO A 16 -50.96 18.14 0.69
C PRO A 16 -50.13 16.96 1.28
N GLU A 17 -49.87 17.06 2.58
CA GLU A 17 -49.49 15.98 3.50
C GLU A 17 -50.45 14.78 3.54
N ASN A 18 -49.92 13.64 4.02
CA ASN A 18 -50.58 12.42 4.47
C ASN A 18 -51.08 11.43 3.41
N LEU A 19 -50.22 10.45 3.08
CA LEU A 19 -50.69 9.13 2.67
C LEU A 19 -49.92 8.05 3.44
N HIS A 20 -50.56 7.53 4.49
CA HIS A 20 -50.20 6.29 5.16
C HIS A 20 -50.28 5.14 4.15
N VAL A 21 -49.14 4.71 3.61
CA VAL A 21 -49.05 3.42 2.91
C VAL A 21 -48.66 2.36 3.93
N ARG A 22 -49.67 1.60 4.37
CA ARG A 22 -49.49 0.36 5.13
C ARG A 22 -48.78 -0.67 4.23
N VAL A 23 -47.56 -1.04 4.59
CA VAL A 23 -46.91 -2.24 4.06
C VAL A 23 -47.47 -3.45 4.82
N PRO A 24 -48.05 -4.46 4.15
CA PRO A 24 -48.51 -5.66 4.84
C PRO A 24 -47.32 -6.53 5.25
N LEU A 25 -47.17 -6.74 6.56
CA LEU A 25 -46.35 -7.79 7.17
C LEU A 25 -46.84 -9.15 6.67
N SER A 26 -46.00 -9.87 5.93
CA SER A 26 -46.19 -11.31 5.70
C SER A 26 -45.67 -12.10 6.90
N PRO A 27 -46.42 -13.09 7.41
CA PRO A 27 -46.06 -13.81 8.62
C PRO A 27 -44.95 -14.85 8.39
N MET A 28 -44.03 -14.92 9.36
CA MET A 28 -43.12 -16.05 9.58
C MET A 28 -43.92 -17.35 9.58
N LYS A 29 -43.64 -18.23 8.62
CA LYS A 29 -43.93 -19.66 8.75
C LYS A 29 -42.72 -20.34 9.36
N GLN A 30 -42.88 -20.64 10.64
CA GLN A 30 -42.17 -21.66 11.38
C GLN A 30 -42.46 -23.01 10.70
N LEU A 31 -41.43 -23.74 10.29
CA LEU A 31 -41.56 -25.17 9.98
C LEU A 31 -40.53 -25.97 10.78
N ASP A 32 -41.11 -26.96 11.43
CA ASP A 32 -40.57 -27.85 12.43
C ASP A 32 -39.49 -28.82 11.92
N HIS A 33 -38.58 -29.11 12.84
CA HIS A 33 -38.02 -30.42 13.17
C HIS A 33 -37.91 -31.46 12.03
N CYS A 34 -36.68 -31.66 11.55
CA CYS A 34 -36.23 -32.97 11.08
C CYS A 34 -35.10 -33.48 11.97
N HIS A 35 -35.45 -34.36 12.90
CA HIS A 35 -34.56 -35.17 13.72
C HIS A 35 -33.90 -36.23 12.82
N GLY A 36 -32.66 -35.99 12.40
CA GLY A 36 -31.82 -36.99 11.74
C GLY A 36 -31.15 -37.90 12.77
N MET A 37 -31.69 -39.10 12.94
CA MET A 37 -31.11 -40.19 13.76
C MET A 37 -29.65 -40.48 13.35
N MET A 38 -28.71 -40.17 14.23
CA MET A 38 -27.34 -40.70 14.17
C MET A 38 -27.34 -42.16 14.65
N HIS A 39 -27.25 -43.10 13.71
CA HIS A 39 -26.91 -44.49 14.02
C HIS A 39 -25.45 -44.60 14.46
N ARG A 40 -25.26 -44.78 15.77
CA ARG A 40 -23.97 -45.03 16.42
C ARG A 40 -23.57 -46.50 16.20
N THR A 41 -22.82 -46.80 15.16
CA THR A 41 -22.27 -48.14 14.93
C THR A 41 -20.99 -48.32 15.76
N SER A 42 -21.14 -49.05 16.88
CA SER A 42 -20.05 -49.51 17.73
C SER A 42 -19.23 -50.58 16.99
N ARG A 43 -18.04 -50.21 16.47
CA ARG A 43 -17.08 -51.18 15.93
C ARG A 43 -16.00 -51.47 16.97
N LYS A 44 -16.20 -52.60 17.68
CA LYS A 44 -15.23 -53.20 18.59
C LYS A 44 -13.94 -53.54 17.84
N ARG A 45 -12.79 -53.02 18.29
CA ARG A 45 -11.46 -53.46 17.86
C ARG A 45 -10.98 -54.56 18.83
N PRO A 46 -10.56 -55.75 18.35
CA PRO A 46 -9.91 -56.72 19.21
C PRO A 46 -8.46 -56.31 19.48
N ILE A 47 -8.08 -56.41 20.75
CA ILE A 47 -6.71 -56.32 21.26
C ILE A 47 -6.02 -57.63 20.88
N LEU A 48 -4.98 -57.55 20.05
CA LEU A 48 -4.08 -58.67 19.80
C LEU A 48 -2.78 -58.42 20.57
N GLY A 49 -2.57 -59.23 21.61
CA GLY A 49 -1.32 -59.28 22.34
C GLY A 49 -0.20 -59.83 21.45
N GLY A 50 0.87 -59.06 21.33
CA GLY A 50 2.12 -59.47 20.69
C GLY A 50 3.21 -59.59 21.74
N LEU A 51 3.72 -60.81 21.89
CA LEU A 51 4.73 -61.23 22.84
C LEU A 51 6.08 -60.50 22.67
N LEU A 52 6.69 -60.31 23.83
CA LEU A 52 8.05 -59.87 24.10
C LEU A 52 9.07 -60.83 23.48
N ALA A 53 10.00 -60.31 22.67
CA ALA A 53 11.23 -61.01 22.29
C ALA A 53 12.43 -60.13 22.66
N CYS A 54 13.02 -60.42 23.82
CA CYS A 54 14.29 -59.82 24.26
C CYS A 54 15.44 -60.42 23.45
N TYR A 55 15.94 -59.68 22.46
CA TYR A 55 17.27 -59.91 21.90
C TYR A 55 18.28 -59.08 22.69
N LEU A 56 19.13 -59.75 23.47
CA LEU A 56 20.33 -59.16 24.06
C LEU A 56 21.41 -59.05 22.97
N ALA A 57 21.53 -57.86 22.38
CA ALA A 57 22.68 -57.50 21.56
C ALA A 57 23.68 -56.73 22.42
N PHE A 58 24.83 -57.34 22.70
CA PHE A 58 26.02 -56.67 23.20
C PHE A 58 26.55 -55.74 22.09
N GLY A 59 26.20 -54.46 22.16
CA GLY A 59 26.72 -53.40 21.31
C GLY A 59 27.54 -52.41 22.13
N GLY A 60 28.80 -52.22 21.77
CA GLY A 60 29.76 -51.38 22.49
C GLY A 60 29.27 -49.94 22.64
N TYR A 61 29.43 -49.39 23.85
CA TYR A 61 29.21 -47.98 24.14
C TYR A 61 30.32 -47.14 23.48
N THR A 62 30.05 -46.59 22.30
CA THR A 62 30.75 -45.40 21.83
C THR A 62 29.99 -44.19 22.34
N LEU A 63 30.61 -43.39 23.22
CA LEU A 63 30.16 -42.05 23.59
C LEU A 63 30.09 -41.19 22.32
N ALA A 64 28.91 -41.11 21.73
CA ALA A 64 28.61 -40.13 20.68
C ALA A 64 28.55 -38.76 21.36
N TYR A 65 29.60 -37.95 21.20
CA TYR A 65 29.51 -36.52 21.45
C TYR A 65 28.43 -35.96 20.53
N ALA A 66 27.28 -35.60 21.09
CA ALA A 66 26.28 -34.82 20.38
C ALA A 66 26.92 -33.47 20.06
N THR A 67 27.23 -33.24 18.79
CA THR A 67 27.48 -31.89 18.29
C THR A 67 26.25 -31.05 18.62
N PRO A 68 26.39 -29.91 19.31
CA PRO A 68 25.26 -29.01 19.50
C PRO A 68 24.70 -28.64 18.12
N PRO A 69 23.37 -28.47 17.98
CA PRO A 69 22.80 -28.00 16.73
C PRO A 69 23.50 -26.69 16.38
N SER A 70 24.14 -26.67 15.21
CA SER A 70 24.66 -25.44 14.62
C SER A 70 23.47 -24.50 14.50
N GLU A 71 23.45 -23.46 15.32
CA GLU A 71 22.56 -22.31 15.14
C GLU A 71 22.79 -21.84 13.71
N ALA A 72 21.80 -22.04 12.85
CA ALA A 72 21.88 -21.63 11.46
C ALA A 72 22.10 -20.12 11.48
N ALA A 73 23.28 -19.69 11.02
CA ALA A 73 23.58 -18.28 10.89
C ALA A 73 22.44 -17.61 10.12
N ALA A 74 21.82 -16.60 10.73
CA ALA A 74 20.79 -15.80 10.06
C ALA A 74 21.31 -15.36 8.69
N PRO A 75 20.46 -15.39 7.63
CA PRO A 75 20.90 -15.02 6.30
C PRO A 75 21.61 -13.66 6.32
N LEU A 76 22.77 -13.59 5.68
CA LEU A 76 23.67 -12.43 5.68
C LEU A 76 23.01 -11.14 5.15
N ASN A 77 21.81 -11.22 4.58
CA ASN A 77 20.98 -10.09 4.21
C ASN A 77 19.50 -10.43 4.53
N PRO A 78 18.78 -9.60 5.31
CA PRO A 78 17.36 -9.80 5.53
C PRO A 78 16.62 -9.68 4.20
N ILE A 79 15.85 -10.72 3.88
CA ILE A 79 14.99 -10.76 2.71
C ILE A 79 13.75 -9.90 3.00
N THR A 80 13.37 -9.04 2.06
CA THR A 80 12.16 -8.23 2.18
C THR A 80 10.91 -9.10 2.04
N GLU A 81 10.06 -9.08 3.06
CA GLU A 81 8.72 -9.70 3.05
C GLU A 81 7.60 -8.66 2.99
N HIS A 82 7.87 -7.43 3.48
CA HIS A 82 6.93 -6.32 3.48
C HIS A 82 7.55 -5.06 2.91
N VAL A 83 6.72 -4.24 2.26
CA VAL A 83 7.07 -2.92 1.76
C VAL A 83 6.09 -1.90 2.31
N ILE A 84 6.61 -0.81 2.90
CA ILE A 84 5.82 0.38 3.21
C ILE A 84 6.18 1.44 2.18
N LEU A 85 5.17 1.91 1.44
CA LEU A 85 5.29 2.99 0.47
C LEU A 85 4.62 4.25 1.03
N PHE A 86 5.41 5.17 1.57
CA PHE A 86 4.95 6.51 1.93
C PHE A 86 4.96 7.42 0.70
N VAL A 87 3.80 8.00 0.39
CA VAL A 87 3.63 8.96 -0.70
C VAL A 87 3.23 10.30 -0.09
N LEU A 88 4.16 11.26 -0.11
CA LEU A 88 3.99 12.58 0.49
C LEU A 88 3.59 13.64 -0.55
N GLU A 89 3.19 14.83 -0.09
CA GLU A 89 3.03 16.01 -0.94
C GLU A 89 3.68 17.24 -0.34
N GLY A 90 4.15 18.14 -1.21
CA GLY A 90 4.77 19.41 -0.79
C GLY A 90 6.10 19.23 -0.07
N PHE A 91 6.86 18.18 -0.40
CA PHE A 91 8.06 17.77 0.30
C PHE A 91 9.30 17.80 -0.61
N SER A 92 10.40 18.40 -0.14
CA SER A 92 11.70 18.41 -0.82
C SER A 92 12.85 18.31 0.18
N GLN A 93 14.10 18.24 -0.30
CA GLN A 93 15.29 18.21 0.57
C GLN A 93 15.31 19.37 1.58
N ASP A 94 14.85 20.55 1.14
CA ASP A 94 14.80 21.76 1.96
C ASP A 94 13.82 21.64 3.14
N SER A 95 12.79 20.79 3.03
CA SER A 95 11.84 20.53 4.10
C SER A 95 12.51 19.88 5.33
N LEU A 96 13.65 19.20 5.16
CA LEU A 96 14.41 18.62 6.27
C LEU A 96 15.27 19.63 7.05
N LYS A 97 15.58 20.80 6.47
CA LYS A 97 16.49 21.79 7.09
C LYS A 97 15.99 22.31 8.44
N SER A 98 14.68 22.31 8.68
CA SER A 98 14.09 22.75 9.96
C SER A 98 14.20 21.71 11.08
N GLY A 99 14.60 20.47 10.77
CA GLY A 99 14.59 19.35 11.71
C GLY A 99 13.18 18.85 12.08
N ALA A 100 12.14 19.26 11.35
CA ALA A 100 10.76 18.88 11.63
C ALA A 100 10.45 17.40 11.37
N MET A 101 11.29 16.68 10.63
CA MET A 101 11.05 15.30 10.18
C MET A 101 12.20 14.35 10.56
N PRO A 102 12.38 14.01 11.85
CA PRO A 102 13.45 13.13 12.32
C PRO A 102 13.34 11.68 11.81
N VAL A 103 12.14 11.12 11.65
CA VAL A 103 11.97 9.76 11.10
C VAL A 103 12.47 9.74 9.66
N LEU A 104 12.02 10.67 8.83
CA LEU A 104 12.46 10.75 7.45
C LEU A 104 13.96 11.02 7.33
N SER A 105 14.51 11.88 8.19
CA SER A 105 15.96 12.12 8.25
C SER A 105 16.74 10.84 8.56
N THR A 106 16.20 9.96 9.41
CA THR A 106 16.80 8.66 9.72
C THR A 106 16.74 7.73 8.50
N LEU A 107 15.59 7.66 7.81
CA LEU A 107 15.44 6.86 6.59
C LEU A 107 16.42 7.31 5.49
N VAL A 108 16.63 8.61 5.32
CA VAL A 108 17.63 9.17 4.39
C VAL A 108 19.05 8.76 4.79
N LYS A 109 19.40 8.87 6.08
CA LYS A 109 20.74 8.54 6.58
C LYS A 109 21.07 7.06 6.45
N GLU A 110 20.10 6.20 6.72
CA GLU A 110 20.27 4.75 6.77
C GLU A 110 19.96 4.04 5.45
N GLY A 111 19.46 4.77 4.45
CA GLY A 111 19.01 4.21 3.19
C GLY A 111 19.78 4.68 1.96
N SER A 112 19.16 4.49 0.81
CA SER A 112 19.55 4.99 -0.51
C SER A 112 18.63 6.12 -0.94
N VAL A 113 19.17 7.23 -1.45
CA VAL A 113 18.39 8.44 -1.78
C VAL A 113 18.79 9.08 -3.10
N THR A 114 17.79 9.57 -3.84
CA THR A 114 17.93 10.68 -4.79
C THR A 114 16.90 11.77 -4.48
N TRP A 115 17.30 13.03 -4.63
CA TRP A 115 16.42 14.19 -4.44
C TRP A 115 15.84 14.70 -5.77
N SER A 116 16.17 14.04 -6.87
CA SER A 116 15.88 14.49 -8.23
C SER A 116 15.31 13.36 -9.08
N ALA A 117 14.39 12.57 -8.54
CA ALA A 117 13.63 11.64 -9.35
C ALA A 117 12.67 12.43 -10.26
N ASN A 118 12.57 12.02 -11.51
CA ASN A 118 11.73 12.68 -12.52
C ASN A 118 10.25 12.43 -12.23
N ALA A 119 9.47 13.50 -12.12
CA ALA A 119 8.02 13.44 -12.23
C ALA A 119 7.57 13.16 -13.66
N VAL A 120 6.33 12.70 -13.80
CA VAL A 120 5.62 12.66 -15.09
C VAL A 120 4.95 13.99 -15.37
N GLN A 121 4.45 14.18 -16.60
CA GLN A 121 3.74 15.39 -16.98
C GLN A 121 2.30 15.09 -17.44
N PRO A 122 1.29 15.79 -16.92
CA PRO A 122 1.39 16.86 -15.92
C PRO A 122 1.69 16.30 -14.51
N ALA A 123 2.53 17.01 -13.76
CA ALA A 123 2.92 16.65 -12.39
C ALA A 123 1.82 16.97 -11.35
N LEU A 124 0.63 16.42 -11.56
CA LEU A 124 -0.54 16.56 -10.68
C LEU A 124 -0.74 15.29 -9.85
N ARG A 125 -1.44 15.40 -8.71
CA ARG A 125 -1.66 14.31 -7.73
C ARG A 125 -2.12 13.01 -8.39
N LEU A 126 -3.26 13.05 -9.08
CA LEU A 126 -3.86 11.85 -9.66
C LEU A 126 -3.03 11.27 -10.81
N PRO A 127 -2.56 12.06 -11.80
CA PRO A 127 -1.66 11.56 -12.85
C PRO A 127 -0.35 10.97 -12.30
N MET A 128 0.28 11.64 -11.32
CA MET A 128 1.51 11.15 -10.68
C MET A 128 1.29 9.85 -9.92
N MET A 129 0.22 9.75 -9.14
CA MET A 129 -0.11 8.51 -8.42
C MET A 129 -0.45 7.38 -9.41
N ALA A 130 -1.17 7.69 -10.50
CA ALA A 130 -1.47 6.73 -11.55
C ALA A 130 -0.17 6.19 -12.19
N SER A 131 0.76 7.08 -12.53
CA SER A 131 2.08 6.71 -13.06
C SER A 131 2.89 5.87 -12.07
N LEU A 132 2.84 6.20 -10.78
CA LEU A 132 3.51 5.44 -9.72
C LEU A 132 2.97 4.01 -9.61
N VAL A 133 1.64 3.83 -9.61
CA VAL A 133 1.03 2.50 -9.43
C VAL A 133 0.94 1.71 -10.73
N THR A 134 0.96 2.34 -11.90
CA THR A 134 0.89 1.64 -13.19
C THR A 134 2.24 1.50 -13.88
N GLY A 135 3.31 2.12 -13.38
CA GLY A 135 4.62 2.04 -14.02
C GLY A 135 4.65 2.58 -15.45
N LEU A 136 3.70 3.43 -15.82
CA LEU A 136 3.50 3.99 -17.15
C LEU A 136 3.54 5.53 -17.08
N PRO A 137 3.98 6.21 -18.15
CA PRO A 137 3.82 7.65 -18.25
C PRO A 137 2.37 8.03 -18.60
N VAL A 138 2.04 9.31 -18.46
CA VAL A 138 0.67 9.84 -18.62
C VAL A 138 0.08 9.55 -19.99
N GLU A 139 0.87 9.67 -21.05
CA GLU A 139 0.46 9.39 -22.42
C GLU A 139 0.04 7.93 -22.65
N LYS A 140 0.48 7.01 -21.80
CA LYS A 140 0.14 5.58 -21.90
C LYS A 140 -1.03 5.19 -20.99
N HIS A 141 -1.04 5.63 -19.72
CA HIS A 141 -2.17 5.32 -18.83
C HIS A 141 -3.38 6.23 -19.06
N GLY A 142 -3.20 7.38 -19.71
CA GLY A 142 -4.27 8.26 -20.19
C GLY A 142 -4.96 9.12 -19.12
N ILE A 143 -4.40 9.22 -17.92
CA ILE A 143 -4.99 10.00 -16.82
C ILE A 143 -4.37 11.39 -16.80
N THR A 144 -5.07 12.34 -17.41
CA THR A 144 -4.65 13.73 -17.61
C THR A 144 -5.43 14.74 -16.78
N TRP A 145 -6.32 14.28 -15.89
CA TRP A 145 -7.16 15.09 -15.01
C TRP A 145 -6.80 14.85 -13.54
N ASN A 146 -7.26 15.72 -12.63
CA ASN A 146 -6.83 15.72 -11.22
C ASN A 146 -7.97 15.64 -10.19
N SER A 147 -9.17 15.29 -10.65
CA SER A 147 -10.38 15.12 -9.84
C SER A 147 -10.90 13.70 -9.97
N PHE A 148 -11.76 13.28 -9.04
CA PHE A 148 -12.49 12.03 -9.24
C PHE A 148 -13.67 12.26 -10.20
N GLU A 149 -13.75 11.43 -11.24
CA GLU A 149 -14.84 11.43 -12.20
C GLU A 149 -15.39 10.01 -12.37
N PHE A 150 -16.58 9.77 -11.80
CA PHE A 150 -17.24 8.45 -11.84
C PHE A 150 -17.43 7.92 -13.27
N SER A 151 -17.79 8.79 -14.23
CA SER A 151 -18.04 8.44 -15.63
C SER A 151 -16.81 7.87 -16.36
N ARG A 152 -15.60 8.14 -15.86
CA ARG A 152 -14.36 7.64 -16.46
C ARG A 152 -14.02 6.21 -16.05
N GLY A 153 -14.63 5.71 -14.97
CA GLY A 153 -14.33 4.39 -14.42
C GLY A 153 -12.86 4.23 -13.99
N TYR A 154 -12.46 3.01 -13.67
CA TYR A 154 -11.09 2.73 -13.23
C TYR A 154 -10.10 2.70 -14.42
N PRO A 155 -8.79 2.90 -14.17
CA PRO A 155 -7.76 2.79 -15.20
C PRO A 155 -7.81 1.42 -15.88
N ARG A 156 -7.58 1.40 -17.19
CA ARG A 156 -7.50 0.15 -17.96
C ARG A 156 -6.16 -0.54 -17.81
N ALA A 157 -5.08 0.24 -17.65
CA ALA A 157 -3.75 -0.30 -17.47
C ALA A 157 -3.65 -1.06 -16.13
N PRO A 158 -3.00 -2.23 -16.09
CA PRO A 158 -2.80 -2.97 -14.85
C PRO A 158 -1.91 -2.16 -13.89
N SER A 159 -2.38 -2.07 -12.66
CA SER A 159 -1.66 -1.48 -11.54
C SER A 159 -0.77 -2.50 -10.85
N LEU A 160 0.10 -2.01 -9.97
CA LEU A 160 0.96 -2.80 -9.10
C LEU A 160 0.15 -3.80 -8.28
N PHE A 161 -1.05 -3.40 -7.87
CA PHE A 161 -1.97 -4.25 -7.12
C PHE A 161 -2.48 -5.42 -7.97
N ASP A 162 -2.80 -5.19 -9.25
CA ASP A 162 -3.20 -6.28 -10.16
C ASP A 162 -2.07 -7.32 -10.32
N TYR A 163 -0.80 -6.87 -10.38
CA TYR A 163 0.35 -7.77 -10.46
C TYR A 163 0.68 -8.48 -9.15
N LEU A 164 0.46 -7.83 -8.00
CA LEU A 164 0.60 -8.46 -6.69
C LEU A 164 -0.43 -9.58 -6.48
N ASP A 165 -1.65 -9.38 -6.98
CA ASP A 165 -2.72 -10.37 -6.94
C ASP A 165 -2.34 -11.60 -7.80
N VAL A 166 -1.89 -11.40 -9.04
CA VAL A 166 -1.53 -12.48 -9.97
C VAL A 166 -0.21 -13.16 -9.61
N GLY A 167 0.77 -12.42 -9.08
CA GLY A 167 2.13 -12.88 -8.78
C GLY A 167 2.26 -13.76 -7.53
N GLY A 168 1.15 -14.13 -6.89
CA GLY A 168 1.16 -15.02 -5.73
C GLY A 168 0.20 -14.65 -4.61
N GLY A 169 -0.80 -13.79 -4.86
CA GLY A 169 -1.78 -13.39 -3.85
C GLY A 169 -1.17 -12.57 -2.71
N ARG A 170 -0.32 -11.59 -3.04
CA ARG A 170 0.30 -10.72 -2.03
C ARG A 170 -0.71 -9.67 -1.55
N ASP A 171 -1.19 -9.82 -0.32
CA ASP A 171 -2.07 -8.82 0.30
C ASP A 171 -1.47 -7.41 0.29
N SER A 172 -2.29 -6.44 -0.09
CA SER A 172 -1.96 -5.02 -0.03
C SER A 172 -3.05 -4.22 0.65
N ALA A 173 -2.63 -3.13 1.30
CA ALA A 173 -3.51 -2.19 1.97
C ALA A 173 -3.15 -0.77 1.54
N VAL A 174 -4.14 -0.02 1.07
CA VAL A 174 -3.92 1.27 0.41
C VAL A 174 -4.76 2.34 1.11
N PHE A 175 -4.09 3.35 1.67
CA PHE A 175 -4.72 4.42 2.41
C PHE A 175 -4.56 5.75 1.66
N PHE A 176 -5.62 6.17 0.96
CA PHE A 176 -5.65 7.39 0.17
C PHE A 176 -6.36 8.52 0.92
N MET A 177 -5.61 9.56 1.27
CA MET A 177 -6.15 10.72 1.98
C MET A 177 -6.65 11.85 1.07
N ASP A 178 -7.09 11.54 -0.14
CA ASP A 178 -7.64 12.52 -1.09
C ASP A 178 -8.67 11.87 -2.04
N GLU A 179 -9.77 12.57 -2.32
CA GLU A 179 -10.89 12.05 -3.12
C GLU A 179 -10.50 11.76 -4.56
N SER A 180 -9.59 12.54 -5.15
CA SER A 180 -9.15 12.34 -6.53
C SER A 180 -8.60 10.92 -6.76
N LEU A 181 -7.94 10.35 -5.75
CA LEU A 181 -7.33 9.04 -5.79
C LEU A 181 -8.35 7.89 -5.73
N TYR A 182 -9.63 8.17 -5.47
CA TYR A 182 -10.70 7.18 -5.63
C TYR A 182 -10.75 6.64 -7.07
N GLN A 183 -10.31 7.44 -8.04
CA GLN A 183 -10.17 6.99 -9.43
C GLN A 183 -9.26 5.76 -9.57
N LEU A 184 -8.30 5.56 -8.67
CA LEU A 184 -7.35 4.45 -8.71
C LEU A 184 -7.73 3.28 -7.80
N ALA A 185 -8.76 3.44 -6.96
CA ALA A 185 -9.22 2.43 -6.01
C ALA A 185 -10.11 1.36 -6.68
N LYS A 186 -9.55 0.68 -7.68
CA LYS A 186 -10.21 -0.42 -8.39
C LYS A 186 -10.35 -1.62 -7.45
N PRO A 187 -11.57 -2.15 -7.22
CA PRO A 187 -11.75 -3.33 -6.36
C PRO A 187 -10.91 -4.51 -6.85
N ALA A 188 -10.15 -5.12 -5.95
CA ALA A 188 -9.29 -6.27 -6.24
C ALA A 188 -9.31 -7.26 -5.06
N PRO A 189 -9.23 -8.59 -5.29
CA PRO A 189 -9.37 -9.60 -4.25
C PRO A 189 -8.41 -9.48 -3.05
N TYR A 190 -7.14 -9.12 -3.28
CA TYR A 190 -6.14 -9.03 -2.20
C TYR A 190 -5.69 -7.60 -1.92
N THR A 191 -6.51 -6.61 -2.30
CA THR A 191 -6.22 -5.19 -2.05
C THR A 191 -7.37 -4.52 -1.31
N ASP A 192 -7.10 -4.07 -0.08
CA ASP A 192 -8.03 -3.26 0.69
C ASP A 192 -7.73 -1.77 0.47
N TYR A 193 -8.76 -1.00 0.09
CA TYR A 193 -8.65 0.45 -0.07
C TYR A 193 -9.42 1.16 1.03
N GLN A 194 -8.75 2.06 1.73
CA GLN A 194 -9.34 3.00 2.66
C GLN A 194 -9.13 4.42 2.15
N LEU A 195 -10.22 5.17 2.01
CA LEU A 195 -10.20 6.52 1.48
C LEU A 195 -10.74 7.52 2.49
N CYS A 196 -10.10 8.69 2.55
CA CYS A 196 -10.53 9.78 3.41
C CYS A 196 -10.25 11.11 2.69
N GLY A 197 -11.30 11.79 2.29
CA GLY A 197 -11.21 13.00 1.48
C GLY A 197 -11.02 14.30 2.26
N ALA A 198 -10.50 15.35 1.62
CA ALA A 198 -10.37 16.68 2.22
C ALA A 198 -11.70 17.33 2.60
N LEU A 199 -12.82 16.91 1.98
CA LEU A 199 -14.17 17.39 2.30
C LEU A 199 -14.66 16.95 3.68
N ARG A 200 -13.95 16.02 4.34
CA ARG A 200 -14.25 15.50 5.67
C ARG A 200 -13.22 16.06 6.65
N PRO A 201 -13.61 16.93 7.61
CA PRO A 201 -12.67 17.57 8.54
C PRO A 201 -11.83 16.60 9.37
N GLU A 202 -12.34 15.40 9.60
CA GLU A 202 -11.62 14.34 10.31
C GLU A 202 -10.51 13.68 9.48
N CYS A 203 -10.45 13.90 8.17
CA CYS A 203 -9.45 13.28 7.29
C CYS A 203 -8.11 14.02 7.34
N GLY A 204 -7.23 13.52 8.20
CA GLY A 204 -5.83 13.92 8.32
C GLY A 204 -4.94 12.76 8.75
N ALA A 205 -3.66 13.03 9.01
CA ALA A 205 -2.70 11.98 9.31
C ALA A 205 -3.09 11.11 10.52
N GLN A 206 -3.74 11.68 11.54
CA GLN A 206 -4.21 10.92 12.71
C GLN A 206 -5.30 9.90 12.34
N LYS A 207 -6.23 10.28 11.45
CA LYS A 207 -7.30 9.38 11.00
C LYS A 207 -6.76 8.27 10.11
N LEU A 208 -5.78 8.58 9.27
CA LEU A 208 -5.04 7.57 8.50
C LEU A 208 -4.40 6.54 9.43
N VAL A 209 -3.67 6.99 10.46
CA VAL A 209 -3.03 6.07 11.42
C VAL A 209 -4.07 5.20 12.12
N ALA A 210 -5.22 5.76 12.49
CA ALA A 210 -6.31 4.99 13.09
C ALA A 210 -6.86 3.92 12.14
N TYR A 211 -7.05 4.22 10.85
CA TYR A 211 -7.48 3.22 9.87
C TYR A 211 -6.44 2.11 9.67
N ILE A 212 -5.15 2.44 9.63
CA ILE A 212 -4.08 1.44 9.54
C ILE A 212 -4.08 0.55 10.78
N GLN A 213 -4.22 1.12 11.98
CA GLN A 213 -4.32 0.33 13.22
C GLN A 213 -5.52 -0.63 13.20
N GLN A 214 -6.69 -0.17 12.75
CA GLN A 214 -7.88 -1.01 12.60
C GLN A 214 -7.67 -2.14 11.60
N TYR A 215 -7.03 -1.86 10.46
CA TYR A 215 -6.66 -2.88 9.48
C TYR A 215 -5.76 -3.95 10.12
N PHE A 216 -4.69 -3.55 10.81
CA PHE A 216 -3.74 -4.47 11.44
C PHE A 216 -4.40 -5.33 12.53
N GLN A 217 -5.26 -4.72 13.36
CA GLN A 217 -6.04 -5.46 14.35
C GLN A 217 -6.93 -6.52 13.69
N LYS A 218 -7.62 -6.16 12.59
CA LYS A 218 -8.46 -7.09 11.84
C LYS A 218 -7.64 -8.22 11.21
N ALA A 219 -6.57 -7.86 10.51
CA ALA A 219 -5.65 -8.80 9.86
C ALA A 219 -5.02 -9.81 10.84
N ALA A 220 -4.67 -9.38 12.04
CA ALA A 220 -4.05 -10.23 13.06
C ALA A 220 -5.07 -11.04 13.89
N SER A 221 -6.37 -10.76 13.80
CA SER A 221 -7.39 -11.37 14.67
C SER A 221 -7.71 -12.85 14.36
N GLY A 222 -7.24 -13.38 13.22
CA GLY A 222 -7.47 -14.76 12.79
C GLY A 222 -8.93 -15.09 12.42
N HIS A 223 -9.87 -14.20 12.71
CA HIS A 223 -11.28 -14.32 12.37
C HIS A 223 -11.59 -13.18 11.41
N GLY A 224 -11.42 -13.45 10.11
CA GLY A 224 -11.82 -12.54 9.04
C GLY A 224 -13.32 -12.28 9.07
N TYR A 225 -13.78 -11.43 9.99
CA TYR A 225 -15.17 -10.98 10.03
C TYR A 225 -15.39 -10.07 8.80
N GLY A 226 -16.15 -10.58 7.84
CA GLY A 226 -16.48 -9.89 6.60
C GLY A 226 -15.32 -9.86 5.59
N HIS A 227 -15.18 -10.97 4.85
CA HIS A 227 -14.64 -11.20 3.50
C HIS A 227 -13.53 -10.32 2.83
N ALA A 228 -12.85 -9.38 3.50
CA ALA A 228 -11.98 -8.42 2.78
C ALA A 228 -10.54 -8.24 3.31
N VAL A 229 -10.19 -8.73 4.50
CA VAL A 229 -8.82 -8.58 5.05
C VAL A 229 -8.30 -9.95 5.43
N HIS A 230 -7.38 -10.48 4.63
CA HIS A 230 -6.92 -11.87 4.72
C HIS A 230 -5.64 -12.03 5.54
N ALA A 231 -4.74 -11.05 5.50
CA ALA A 231 -3.48 -11.08 6.22
C ALA A 231 -2.94 -9.68 6.51
N LEU A 232 -1.82 -9.60 7.24
CA LEU A 232 -1.02 -8.39 7.32
C LEU A 232 -0.42 -8.08 5.94
N PRO A 233 -0.27 -6.81 5.55
CA PRO A 233 -0.03 -6.47 4.16
C PRO A 233 1.43 -6.72 3.77
N HIS A 234 1.64 -7.32 2.61
CA HIS A 234 2.96 -7.36 1.96
C HIS A 234 3.32 -5.99 1.37
N LEU A 235 2.32 -5.22 0.91
CA LEU A 235 2.49 -3.84 0.50
C LEU A 235 1.50 -2.93 1.25
N LEU A 236 2.01 -1.97 2.01
CA LEU A 236 1.22 -0.90 2.61
C LEU A 236 1.51 0.42 1.88
N VAL A 237 0.50 1.02 1.26
CA VAL A 237 0.60 2.36 0.63
C VAL A 237 -0.04 3.40 1.54
N VAL A 238 0.71 4.46 1.86
CA VAL A 238 0.33 5.51 2.82
C VAL A 238 0.44 6.88 2.15
N HIS A 239 -0.70 7.47 1.78
CA HIS A 239 -0.75 8.81 1.18
C HIS A 239 -0.92 9.91 2.25
N LEU A 240 0.01 10.87 2.32
CA LEU A 240 0.03 11.96 3.30
C LEU A 240 0.13 13.34 2.63
N PRO A 241 -1.01 13.96 2.25
CA PRO A 241 -1.05 15.25 1.54
C PRO A 241 -0.97 16.48 2.46
N GLU A 242 -0.95 16.29 3.79
CA GLU A 242 -1.17 17.37 4.77
C GLU A 242 -0.14 18.51 4.67
N ALA A 243 1.14 18.19 4.48
CA ALA A 243 2.19 19.20 4.30
C ALA A 243 2.00 20.01 3.01
N GLY A 244 1.65 19.36 1.88
CA GLY A 244 1.30 20.03 0.63
C GLY A 244 0.12 20.99 0.80
N ARG A 245 -0.97 20.52 1.43
CA ARG A 245 -2.15 21.35 1.71
C ARG A 245 -1.82 22.57 2.58
N ALA A 246 -1.04 22.39 3.64
CA ALA A 246 -0.60 23.50 4.49
C ALA A 246 0.29 24.48 3.72
N GLY A 247 1.19 23.98 2.88
CA GLY A 247 2.07 24.80 2.04
C GLY A 247 1.31 25.67 1.03
N VAL A 248 0.29 25.12 0.39
CA VAL A 248 -0.57 25.83 -0.56
C VAL A 248 -1.48 26.85 0.16
N SER A 249 -2.14 26.44 1.24
CA SER A 249 -3.14 27.28 1.92
C SER A 249 -2.54 28.37 2.81
N GLN A 250 -1.42 28.09 3.48
CA GLN A 250 -0.81 28.97 4.50
C GLN A 250 0.58 29.46 4.12
N GLY A 251 1.15 28.93 3.03
CA GLY A 251 2.47 29.31 2.53
C GLY A 251 3.59 28.37 3.00
N TRP A 252 4.57 28.17 2.12
CA TRP A 252 5.66 27.20 2.28
C TRP A 252 6.71 27.53 3.35
N ASN A 253 6.67 28.74 3.92
CA ASN A 253 7.55 29.18 5.01
C ASN A 253 6.76 29.48 6.31
N SER A 254 5.50 29.08 6.36
CA SER A 254 4.60 29.31 7.50
C SER A 254 4.88 28.35 8.67
N LYS A 255 4.38 28.70 9.86
CA LYS A 255 4.44 27.80 11.02
C LYS A 255 3.53 26.59 10.83
N GLU A 256 2.46 26.77 10.09
CA GLU A 256 1.45 25.78 9.73
C GLU A 256 2.06 24.70 8.83
N TYR A 257 2.85 25.08 7.82
CA TYR A 257 3.62 24.13 7.01
C TYR A 257 4.63 23.35 7.86
N GLN A 258 5.37 24.04 8.74
CA GLN A 258 6.32 23.36 9.65
C GLN A 258 5.63 22.40 10.62
N GLN A 259 4.45 22.76 11.12
CA GLN A 259 3.65 21.89 11.97
C GLN A 259 3.10 20.69 11.20
N ALA A 260 2.66 20.89 9.94
CA ALA A 260 2.22 19.80 9.08
C ALA A 260 3.35 18.80 8.77
N LEU A 261 4.59 19.27 8.55
CA LEU A 261 5.75 18.38 8.42
C LEU A 261 5.95 17.50 9.66
N LYS A 262 5.83 18.07 10.87
CA LYS A 262 5.89 17.30 12.13
C LYS A 262 4.76 16.28 12.23
N THR A 263 3.53 16.66 11.84
CA THR A 263 2.37 15.76 11.83
C THR A 263 2.58 14.58 10.88
N VAL A 264 3.09 14.84 9.67
CA VAL A 264 3.41 13.80 8.68
C VAL A 264 4.49 12.85 9.22
N ASP A 265 5.58 13.37 9.77
CA ASP A 265 6.67 12.54 10.33
C ASP A 265 6.21 11.70 11.53
N ALA A 266 5.35 12.27 12.39
CA ALA A 266 4.75 11.53 13.52
C ALA A 266 3.81 10.40 13.04
N ALA A 267 3.08 10.59 11.94
CA ALA A 267 2.28 9.53 11.34
C ALA A 267 3.15 8.43 10.73
N MET A 268 4.23 8.81 10.03
CA MET A 268 5.24 7.84 9.56
C MET A 268 5.81 7.03 10.73
N LYS A 269 6.17 7.69 11.84
CA LYS A 269 6.62 7.02 13.07
C LYS A 269 5.61 6.00 13.56
N SER A 270 4.33 6.39 13.63
CA SER A 270 3.26 5.54 14.16
C SER A 270 3.06 4.28 13.31
N VAL A 271 3.20 4.39 11.98
CA VAL A 271 3.15 3.24 11.07
C VAL A 271 4.37 2.34 11.28
N LEU A 272 5.58 2.89 11.38
CA LEU A 272 6.79 2.10 11.66
C LEU A 272 6.73 1.41 13.03
N ASP A 273 6.22 2.08 14.05
CA ASP A 273 6.00 1.51 15.38
C ASP A 273 5.00 0.35 15.33
N LEU A 274 3.98 0.41 14.46
CA LEU A 274 3.03 -0.68 14.25
C LEU A 274 3.72 -1.91 13.63
N PHE A 275 4.54 -1.72 12.60
CA PHE A 275 5.34 -2.81 12.02
C PHE A 275 6.31 -3.40 13.04
N LYS A 276 6.88 -2.58 13.92
CA LYS A 276 7.71 -3.05 15.03
C LYS A 276 6.88 -3.88 16.02
N HIS A 277 5.70 -3.41 16.40
CA HIS A 277 4.80 -4.11 17.35
C HIS A 277 4.40 -5.51 16.87
N TYR A 278 4.16 -5.67 15.57
CA TYR A 278 3.83 -6.96 14.95
C TYR A 278 5.07 -7.78 14.51
N ASN A 279 6.28 -7.38 14.90
CA ASN A 279 7.55 -8.05 14.52
C ASN A 279 7.72 -8.21 13.00
N LEU A 280 7.39 -7.15 12.25
CA LEU A 280 7.54 -7.07 10.80
C LEU A 280 8.72 -6.20 10.38
N LEU A 281 9.13 -5.25 11.22
CA LEU A 281 10.06 -4.17 10.81
C LEU A 281 11.41 -4.69 10.26
N ASP A 282 11.98 -5.75 10.85
CA ASP A 282 13.29 -6.30 10.45
C ASP A 282 13.32 -6.92 9.04
N ARG A 283 12.14 -7.25 8.51
CA ARG A 283 11.91 -7.81 7.15
C ARG A 283 11.12 -6.84 6.27
N THR A 284 11.12 -5.56 6.63
CA THR A 284 10.39 -4.50 5.91
C THR A 284 11.35 -3.56 5.20
N THR A 285 11.06 -3.28 3.93
CA THR A 285 11.64 -2.16 3.20
C THR A 285 10.68 -0.97 3.26
N VAL A 286 11.22 0.23 3.47
CA VAL A 286 10.47 1.49 3.51
C VAL A 286 10.88 2.33 2.31
N LEU A 287 9.92 2.65 1.45
CA LEU A 287 10.08 3.56 0.32
C LEU A 287 9.30 4.85 0.61
N VAL A 288 9.94 6.00 0.37
CA VAL A 288 9.33 7.33 0.50
C VAL A 288 9.52 8.07 -0.81
N THR A 289 8.41 8.58 -1.35
CA THR A 289 8.41 9.47 -2.52
C THR A 289 7.40 10.60 -2.31
N ALA A 290 7.32 11.54 -3.25
CA ALA A 290 6.33 12.61 -3.23
C ALA A 290 5.63 12.81 -4.58
N LEU A 291 4.38 13.26 -4.55
CA LEU A 291 3.63 13.68 -5.75
C LEU A 291 3.89 15.15 -6.11
N SER A 292 4.38 15.95 -5.16
CA SER A 292 4.85 17.32 -5.40
C SER A 292 5.96 17.71 -4.42
N SER A 293 6.78 18.67 -4.85
CA SER A 293 7.83 19.28 -4.02
C SER A 293 7.32 20.53 -3.29
N LYS A 294 8.07 20.99 -2.29
CA LYS A 294 7.82 22.28 -1.64
C LYS A 294 7.78 23.40 -2.70
N GLY A 295 6.72 24.21 -2.70
CA GLY A 295 6.51 25.27 -3.69
C GLY A 295 5.47 24.91 -4.75
N ASN A 296 5.15 23.62 -4.91
CA ASN A 296 4.26 23.11 -5.95
C ASN A 296 2.96 22.55 -5.38
N ASP A 297 1.85 22.84 -6.06
CA ASP A 297 0.52 22.35 -5.70
C ASP A 297 0.16 21.09 -6.51
N ALA A 298 0.12 19.93 -5.83
CA ALA A 298 -0.32 18.68 -6.46
C ALA A 298 -1.82 18.69 -6.80
N GLY A 299 -2.63 19.51 -6.12
CA GLY A 299 -4.06 19.68 -6.34
C GLY A 299 -4.41 20.74 -7.38
N GLY A 300 -3.42 21.45 -7.91
CA GLY A 300 -3.62 22.58 -8.81
C GLY A 300 -4.15 22.20 -10.19
N GLU A 301 -4.41 23.23 -11.00
CA GLU A 301 -4.70 23.06 -12.42
C GLU A 301 -3.42 22.79 -13.22
N VAL A 302 -3.57 22.28 -14.45
CA VAL A 302 -2.45 22.06 -15.38
C VAL A 302 -1.84 23.41 -15.74
N THR A 303 -0.82 23.81 -14.99
CA THR A 303 0.12 24.84 -15.43
C THR A 303 1.25 24.16 -16.20
N GLN A 304 1.94 24.86 -17.09
CA GLN A 304 3.22 24.37 -17.64
C GLN A 304 4.24 24.30 -16.50
N ALA A 305 4.13 23.28 -15.66
CA ALA A 305 5.10 23.00 -14.62
C ALA A 305 6.38 22.53 -15.32
N GLU A 306 7.50 23.17 -15.03
CA GLU A 306 8.81 22.58 -15.27
C GLU A 306 8.84 21.17 -14.66
N THR A 307 9.57 20.24 -15.28
CA THR A 307 9.70 18.87 -14.79
C THR A 307 10.04 18.87 -13.30
N ALA A 308 9.07 18.50 -12.47
CA ALA A 308 9.23 18.55 -11.03
C ALA A 308 10.16 17.41 -10.60
N ALA A 309 11.25 17.76 -9.94
CA ALA A 309 12.07 16.80 -9.22
C ALA A 309 11.38 16.44 -7.90
N VAL A 310 11.22 15.15 -7.63
CA VAL A 310 10.68 14.64 -6.36
C VAL A 310 11.72 13.77 -5.65
N PRO A 311 11.69 13.71 -4.31
CA PRO A 311 12.54 12.80 -3.58
C PRO A 311 12.13 11.35 -3.83
N TRP A 312 13.12 10.47 -3.85
CA TRP A 312 12.93 9.03 -3.89
C TRP A 312 13.95 8.38 -2.95
N ILE A 313 13.44 7.86 -1.84
CA ILE A 313 14.23 7.38 -0.69
C ILE A 313 13.81 5.94 -0.41
N VAL A 314 14.77 5.06 -0.18
CA VAL A 314 14.50 3.67 0.19
C VAL A 314 15.42 3.27 1.34
N SER A 315 14.90 2.61 2.37
CA SER A 315 15.67 2.14 3.53
C SER A 315 15.08 0.85 4.09
N GLY A 316 15.81 0.15 4.96
CA GLY A 316 15.36 -1.07 5.62
C GLY A 316 15.90 -2.36 5.01
N ALA A 317 15.15 -3.45 5.14
CA ALA A 317 15.58 -4.79 4.72
C ALA A 317 15.99 -4.82 3.24
N GLY A 318 17.10 -5.50 2.91
CA GLY A 318 17.59 -5.66 1.54
C GLY A 318 18.22 -4.44 0.86
N ILE A 319 18.30 -3.28 1.54
CA ILE A 319 18.73 -2.00 0.93
C ILE A 319 20.08 -1.51 1.45
N ALA A 320 20.92 -1.03 0.53
CA ALA A 320 22.20 -0.42 0.80
C ALA A 320 22.07 0.85 1.66
N ARG A 321 22.93 0.97 2.67
CA ARG A 321 22.90 2.05 3.65
C ARG A 321 23.77 3.24 3.25
N GLY A 322 23.25 4.46 3.46
CA GLY A 322 23.99 5.71 3.32
C GLY A 322 24.41 6.02 1.87
N GLN A 323 23.66 5.53 0.88
CA GLN A 323 24.02 5.65 -0.53
C GLN A 323 23.25 6.78 -1.23
N VAL A 324 23.93 7.48 -2.13
CA VAL A 324 23.27 8.39 -3.09
C VAL A 324 23.08 7.63 -4.39
N ILE A 325 21.83 7.55 -4.85
CA ILE A 325 21.47 6.88 -6.10
C ILE A 325 21.93 7.77 -7.26
N ARG A 326 22.79 7.23 -8.13
CA ARG A 326 23.38 7.98 -9.24
C ARG A 326 22.69 7.73 -10.57
N GLN A 327 22.09 6.56 -10.74
CA GLN A 327 21.28 6.29 -11.94
C GLN A 327 20.07 7.23 -12.00
N PRO A 328 19.60 7.60 -13.21
CA PRO A 328 18.33 8.30 -13.35
C PRO A 328 17.18 7.48 -12.74
N VAL A 329 16.33 8.15 -11.98
CA VAL A 329 15.11 7.57 -11.38
C VAL A 329 13.92 8.37 -11.89
N SER A 330 12.85 7.68 -12.29
CA SER A 330 11.54 8.26 -12.54
C SER A 330 10.54 7.71 -11.53
N ILE A 331 9.48 8.47 -11.23
CA ILE A 331 8.44 7.97 -10.33
C ILE A 331 7.78 6.67 -10.85
N ILE A 332 7.75 6.47 -12.17
CA ILE A 332 7.23 5.24 -12.80
C ILE A 332 8.04 4.01 -12.40
N ASP A 333 9.32 4.15 -12.03
CA ASP A 333 10.22 3.05 -11.66
C ASP A 333 9.89 2.43 -10.29
N THR A 334 9.00 3.08 -9.53
CA THR A 334 8.57 2.63 -8.20
C THR A 334 7.91 1.25 -8.27
N GLY A 335 7.00 1.04 -9.23
CA GLY A 335 6.27 -0.23 -9.36
C GLY A 335 7.18 -1.45 -9.55
N ALA A 336 8.05 -1.43 -10.56
CA ALA A 336 8.99 -2.52 -10.82
C ALA A 336 9.95 -2.74 -9.64
N THR A 337 10.38 -1.66 -8.99
CA THR A 337 11.28 -1.74 -7.84
C THR A 337 10.60 -2.39 -6.62
N VAL A 338 9.33 -2.09 -6.35
CA VAL A 338 8.54 -2.76 -5.30
C VAL A 338 8.35 -4.25 -5.61
N MET A 339 8.06 -4.60 -6.86
CA MET A 339 7.96 -6.01 -7.28
C MET A 339 9.27 -6.75 -7.05
N ARG A 340 10.40 -6.13 -7.40
CA ARG A 340 11.74 -6.67 -7.13
C ARG A 340 12.02 -6.89 -5.64
N MET A 341 11.59 -5.96 -4.78
CA MET A 341 11.71 -6.09 -3.32
C MET A 341 10.93 -7.30 -2.81
N LEU A 342 9.71 -7.50 -3.31
CA LEU A 342 8.85 -8.62 -2.95
C LEU A 342 9.20 -9.94 -3.68
N GLN A 343 10.33 -9.96 -4.40
CA GLN A 343 10.83 -11.11 -5.17
C GLN A 343 9.84 -11.64 -6.19
N LEU A 344 9.09 -10.73 -6.81
CA LEU A 344 8.17 -11.04 -7.90
C LEU A 344 8.80 -10.64 -9.22
N GLU A 345 8.68 -11.52 -10.21
CA GLU A 345 9.04 -11.19 -11.59
C GLU A 345 7.92 -10.37 -12.23
N THR A 346 8.27 -9.23 -12.82
CA THR A 346 7.34 -8.45 -13.63
C THR A 346 7.37 -8.98 -15.06
N HIS A 347 6.23 -9.43 -15.57
CA HIS A 347 6.10 -9.83 -16.96
C HIS A 347 5.10 -8.89 -17.66
N THR A 348 5.64 -8.10 -18.59
CA THR A 348 4.94 -7.32 -19.64
C THR A 348 4.20 -6.03 -19.23
N GLU A 349 3.99 -5.17 -20.24
CA GLU A 349 3.20 -3.91 -20.29
C GLU A 349 3.72 -2.64 -19.58
N TRP A 350 4.60 -2.71 -18.58
CA TRP A 350 5.15 -1.51 -17.94
C TRP A 350 6.40 -0.93 -18.63
N ASP A 351 6.57 0.39 -18.52
CA ASP A 351 7.81 1.10 -18.88
C ASP A 351 8.76 1.24 -17.68
N SER A 352 8.25 0.98 -16.47
CA SER A 352 8.94 0.95 -15.19
C SER A 352 10.19 0.08 -15.23
N LYS A 353 11.29 0.58 -14.65
CA LYS A 353 12.56 -0.15 -14.50
C LYS A 353 12.90 -0.33 -13.03
N VAL A 354 13.52 -1.46 -12.72
CA VAL A 354 14.04 -1.70 -11.38
C VAL A 354 15.24 -0.78 -11.12
N ILE A 355 15.25 -0.08 -9.99
CA ILE A 355 16.42 0.67 -9.52
C ILE A 355 17.39 -0.30 -8.84
N GLU A 356 18.18 -1.04 -9.60
CA GLU A 356 19.06 -2.10 -9.08
C GLU A 356 20.16 -1.59 -8.14
N GLU A 357 20.57 -0.32 -8.30
CA GLU A 357 21.66 0.31 -7.53
C GLU A 357 21.43 0.29 -6.00
N ILE A 358 20.19 0.17 -5.54
CA ILE A 358 19.83 0.24 -4.11
C ILE A 358 19.98 -1.10 -3.38
N PHE A 359 20.02 -2.22 -4.10
CA PHE A 359 20.08 -3.53 -3.47
C PHE A 359 21.51 -3.86 -3.09
N HIS A 360 21.69 -4.59 -1.99
CA HIS A 360 22.99 -5.17 -1.68
C HIS A 360 23.46 -6.05 -2.84
N THR A 361 24.63 -5.75 -3.40
CA THR A 361 25.28 -6.61 -4.39
C THR A 361 25.64 -7.94 -3.71
N ASN A 362 24.78 -8.93 -3.86
CA ASN A 362 25.17 -10.31 -3.62
C ASN A 362 26.12 -10.68 -4.77
N THR A 363 27.42 -10.73 -4.51
CA THR A 363 28.41 -11.35 -5.41
C THR A 363 28.18 -12.86 -5.43
N ALA A 364 27.07 -13.30 -6.00
CA ALA A 364 26.74 -14.70 -6.25
C ALA A 364 25.84 -14.77 -7.48
N THR A 365 26.40 -14.41 -8.63
CA THR A 365 25.89 -14.84 -9.92
C THR A 365 26.01 -16.36 -9.97
N HIS A 366 24.89 -17.07 -9.76
CA HIS A 366 24.81 -18.46 -10.17
C HIS A 366 24.84 -18.49 -11.71
N PRO A 367 25.84 -19.14 -12.34
CA PRO A 367 25.87 -19.24 -13.79
C PRO A 367 24.69 -20.08 -14.26
N VAL A 368 23.86 -19.49 -15.12
CA VAL A 368 22.81 -20.19 -15.87
C VAL A 368 23.47 -21.33 -16.66
N PRO A 369 23.07 -22.60 -16.49
CA PRO A 369 23.63 -23.68 -17.28
C PRO A 369 23.21 -23.50 -18.73
N ARG A 370 24.20 -23.30 -19.60
CA ARG A 370 24.03 -23.28 -21.06
C ARG A 370 23.36 -24.58 -21.50
N ALA A 371 22.19 -24.48 -22.11
CA ALA A 371 21.51 -25.61 -22.72
C ALA A 371 22.45 -26.28 -23.73
N LYS A 372 22.77 -27.57 -23.50
CA LYS A 372 23.44 -28.40 -24.50
C LYS A 372 22.47 -28.58 -25.66
N LYS A 373 22.83 -28.04 -26.83
CA LYS A 373 22.20 -28.40 -28.10
C LYS A 373 22.32 -29.92 -28.27
N ARG A 374 21.18 -30.59 -28.42
CA ARG A 374 21.12 -31.95 -28.94
C ARG A 374 21.18 -31.91 -30.46
#